data_AF-A0A645GVW5-F1
#
_entry.id   AF-A0A645GVW5-F1
#
_cell.length_a   1.000
_cell.length_b   1.000
_cell.length_c   1.000
_cell.angle_alpha   90.00
_cell.angle_beta   90.00
_cell.angle_gamma   90.00
#
_symmetry.space_group_name_H-M   'P 1'
#
loop_
_entity.id
_entity.type
_entity.pdbx_description
1 polymer ?
#
loop_
_entity_poly.entity_id
_entity_poly.type
_entity_poly.pdbx_seq_one_letter_code
_entity_poly.pdbx_strand_id
1 'polypeptide(L)'
;MQLVQPQSELSRGVGSAQYDRLLHGDIADACGNAALASACMHLWDLSERSPIFRRLDEHYVTQQDWTIAWGEHARIVEAIVDGDGVRARHAMAYHLVAIMARLRENPAWTA
;
A
#
# COMPACT_ATOMS: atom_id res chain seq x y z
N MET A 1 6.23 19.06 3.43
CA MET A 1 6.12 17.60 3.25
C MET A 1 6.68 17.25 1.89
N GLN A 2 7.99 16.97 1.79
CA GLN A 2 8.62 16.57 0.53
C GLN A 2 8.64 15.04 0.49
N LEU A 3 7.68 14.46 -0.24
CA LEU A 3 7.73 13.05 -0.62
C LEU A 3 8.48 12.95 -1.95
N VAL A 4 9.79 13.16 -1.92
CA VAL A 4 10.67 12.80 -3.04
C VAL A 4 11.83 12.01 -2.47
N GLN A 5 11.67 10.69 -2.45
CA GLN A 5 12.79 9.76 -2.29
C GLN A 5 13.40 9.52 -3.69
N PRO A 6 14.71 9.69 -3.88
CA PRO A 6 15.36 9.53 -5.18
C PRO A 6 15.26 8.08 -5.67
N GLN A 7 15.19 7.89 -6.99
CA GLN A 7 15.08 6.60 -7.70
C GLN A 7 16.08 5.51 -7.24
N SER A 8 17.14 5.87 -6.53
CA SER A 8 18.13 4.96 -5.94
C SER A 8 17.63 4.12 -4.75
N GLU A 9 16.53 4.48 -4.08
CA GLU A 9 15.97 3.65 -2.99
C GLU A 9 15.00 2.56 -3.49
N LEU A 10 14.57 2.63 -4.76
CA LEU A 10 13.76 1.59 -5.42
C LEU A 10 14.50 0.24 -5.54
N SER A 11 15.79 0.20 -5.21
CA SER A 11 16.68 -0.96 -5.36
C SER A 11 16.56 -1.98 -4.24
N ARG A 12 15.86 -1.67 -3.15
CA ARG A 12 15.61 -2.63 -2.06
C ARG A 12 14.16 -2.49 -1.61
N GLY A 13 13.33 -3.50 -1.87
CA GLY A 13 11.89 -3.53 -1.50
C GLY A 13 11.55 -3.21 -0.02
N VAL A 14 12.55 -3.17 0.86
CA VAL A 14 12.44 -2.69 2.25
C VAL A 14 11.97 -1.22 2.32
N GLY A 15 12.38 -0.35 1.38
CA GLY A 15 11.91 1.04 1.34
C GLY A 15 10.45 1.16 0.90
N SER A 16 9.96 0.21 0.10
CA SER A 16 8.63 0.22 -0.49
C SER A 16 7.55 -0.15 0.52
N ALA A 17 7.78 -1.18 1.34
CA ALA A 17 6.84 -1.60 2.39
C ALA A 17 6.71 -0.56 3.52
N GLN A 18 7.82 0.07 3.90
CA GLN A 18 7.79 1.15 4.90
C GLN A 18 7.02 2.37 4.38
N TYR A 19 7.24 2.76 3.11
CA TYR A 19 6.50 3.84 2.48
C TYR A 19 4.99 3.54 2.42
N ASP A 20 4.61 2.32 2.03
CA ASP A 20 3.22 1.88 1.97
C ASP A 20 2.53 2.03 3.34
N ARG A 21 3.17 1.49 4.39
CA ARG A 21 2.69 1.62 5.77
C ARG A 21 2.50 3.07 6.20
N LEU A 22 3.47 3.95 5.89
CA LEU A 22 3.40 5.37 6.24
C LEU A 22 2.28 6.08 5.49
N LEU A 23 2.14 5.86 4.18
CA LEU A 23 1.09 6.48 3.38
C LEU A 23 -0.30 6.14 3.92
N HIS A 24 -0.57 4.87 4.17
CA HIS A 24 -1.86 4.42 4.69
C HIS A 24 -2.13 4.94 6.10
N GLY A 25 -1.10 4.99 6.97
CA GLY A 25 -1.18 5.58 8.30
C GLY A 25 -1.53 7.07 8.26
N ASP A 26 -0.80 7.84 7.46
CA ASP A 26 -0.99 9.30 7.32
C ASP A 26 -2.40 9.64 6.80
N ILE A 27 -2.92 8.87 5.84
CA ILE A 27 -4.29 9.05 5.33
C ILE A 27 -5.32 8.76 6.44
N ALA A 28 -5.11 7.70 7.22
CA ALA A 28 -6.03 7.32 8.29
C ALA A 28 -6.03 8.37 9.43
N ASP A 29 -4.86 8.89 9.80
CA ASP A 29 -4.71 9.96 10.79
C ASP A 29 -5.36 11.27 10.30
N ALA A 30 -5.17 11.62 9.02
CA ALA A 30 -5.76 12.81 8.41
C ALA A 30 -7.30 12.79 8.40
N CYS A 31 -7.93 11.63 8.56
CA CYS A 31 -9.39 11.53 8.69
C CYS A 31 -9.93 12.06 10.04
N GLY A 32 -9.06 12.35 11.01
CA GLY A 32 -9.45 12.89 12.33
C GLY A 32 -10.23 11.90 13.20
N ASN A 33 -10.22 10.62 12.84
CA ASN A 33 -10.90 9.54 13.58
C ASN A 33 -9.85 8.60 14.18
N ALA A 34 -9.53 8.82 15.45
CA ALA A 34 -8.50 8.04 16.16
C ALA A 34 -8.82 6.54 16.24
N ALA A 35 -10.11 6.17 16.30
CA ALA A 35 -10.51 4.75 16.31
C ALA A 35 -10.23 4.10 14.95
N LEU A 36 -10.47 4.81 13.84
CA LEU A 36 -10.13 4.33 12.49
C LEU A 36 -8.62 4.15 12.33
N ALA A 37 -7.84 5.19 12.64
CA ALA A 37 -6.37 5.12 12.54
C ALA A 37 -5.79 3.98 13.38
N SER A 38 -6.25 3.85 14.63
CA SER A 38 -5.84 2.74 15.50
C SER A 38 -6.20 1.38 14.93
N ALA A 39 -7.40 1.21 14.38
CA ALA A 39 -7.82 -0.07 13.80
C ALA A 39 -7.00 -0.42 12.55
N CYS A 40 -6.77 0.54 11.64
CA CYS A 40 -5.95 0.36 10.45
C CYS A 40 -4.54 -0.10 10.82
N MET A 41 -3.87 0.61 11.74
CA MET A 41 -2.50 0.25 12.11
C MET A 41 -2.41 -1.06 12.90
N HIS A 42 -3.40 -1.35 13.74
CA HIS A 42 -3.43 -2.61 14.46
C HIS A 42 -3.57 -3.81 13.51
N LEU A 43 -4.45 -3.71 12.50
CA LEU A 43 -4.61 -4.76 11.48
C LEU A 43 -3.34 -4.92 10.63
N TRP A 44 -2.66 -3.81 10.32
CA TRP A 44 -1.37 -3.84 9.63
C TRP A 44 -0.33 -4.62 10.43
N ASP A 45 -0.17 -4.29 11.72
CA ASP A 45 0.81 -4.96 12.58
C ASP A 45 0.49 -6.46 12.77
N LEU A 46 -0.79 -6.83 12.84
CA LEU A 46 -1.19 -8.24 12.87
C LEU A 46 -0.82 -8.96 11.57
N SER A 47 -0.96 -8.30 10.43
CA SER A 47 -0.56 -8.83 9.11
C SER A 47 0.96 -9.05 9.06
N GLU A 48 1.78 -8.07 9.41
CA GLU A 48 3.25 -8.20 9.41
C GLU A 48 3.76 -9.30 10.36
N ARG A 49 3.07 -9.51 11.49
CA ARG A 49 3.42 -10.58 12.44
C ARG A 49 2.97 -11.97 11.97
N SER A 50 2.04 -12.05 11.02
CA SER A 50 1.53 -13.32 10.49
C SER A 50 2.59 -14.03 9.64
N PRO A 51 3.04 -15.25 10.01
CA PRO A 51 3.97 -16.01 9.18
C PRO A 51 3.40 -16.36 7.80
N ILE A 52 2.07 -16.46 7.68
CA ILE A 52 1.39 -16.70 6.40
C ILE A 52 1.52 -15.47 5.51
N PHE A 53 1.27 -14.28 6.05
CA PHE A 53 1.33 -13.04 5.29
C PHE A 53 2.77 -12.72 4.86
N ARG A 54 3.76 -12.91 5.75
CA ARG A 54 5.17 -12.72 5.37
C ARG A 54 5.61 -13.63 4.22
N ARG A 55 5.20 -14.90 4.23
CA ARG A 55 5.47 -15.82 3.11
C ARG A 55 4.73 -15.39 1.83
N LEU A 56 3.51 -14.90 1.96
CA LEU A 56 2.76 -14.37 0.83
C LEU A 56 3.43 -13.12 0.25
N ASP A 57 3.95 -12.23 1.08
CA ASP A 57 4.66 -11.03 0.62
C ASP A 57 6.01 -11.39 -0.04
N GLU A 58 6.84 -12.18 0.66
CA GLU A 58 8.19 -12.59 0.23
C GLU A 58 8.20 -13.37 -1.10
N HIS A 59 7.17 -14.18 -1.37
CA HIS A 59 7.13 -15.01 -2.58
C HIS A 59 6.40 -14.36 -3.76
N TYR A 60 5.52 -13.39 -3.50
CA TYR A 60 4.54 -12.97 -4.50
C TYR A 60 4.63 -11.49 -4.89
N VAL A 61 5.34 -10.66 -4.13
CA VAL A 61 5.51 -9.24 -4.45
C VAL A 61 6.87 -9.01 -5.08
N THR A 62 6.87 -8.66 -6.36
CA THR A 62 8.07 -8.34 -7.13
C THR A 62 8.34 -6.83 -7.17
N GLN A 63 9.51 -6.44 -7.65
CA GLN A 63 9.82 -5.03 -7.91
C GLN A 63 8.84 -4.39 -8.94
N GLN A 64 8.34 -5.19 -9.89
CA GLN A 64 7.35 -4.74 -10.85
C GLN A 64 6.01 -4.43 -10.16
N ASP A 65 5.58 -5.27 -9.21
CA ASP A 65 4.37 -5.03 -8.43
C ASP A 65 4.47 -3.76 -7.60
N TRP A 66 5.63 -3.49 -7.01
CA TRP A 66 5.90 -2.23 -6.31
C TRP A 66 5.85 -1.02 -7.23
N THR A 67 6.32 -1.14 -8.47
CA THR A 67 6.26 -0.05 -9.45
C THR A 67 4.81 0.26 -9.83
N ILE A 68 3.98 -0.76 -9.98
CA ILE A 68 2.53 -0.62 -10.22
C ILE A 68 1.85 0.04 -9.02
N ALA A 69 2.11 -0.46 -7.80
CA ALA A 69 1.56 0.08 -6.56
C ALA A 69 1.92 1.57 -6.36
N TRP A 70 3.16 1.97 -6.68
CA TRP A 70 3.56 3.37 -6.63
C TRP A 70 2.68 4.26 -7.54
N GLY A 71 2.40 3.80 -8.76
CA GLY A 71 1.51 4.49 -9.68
C GLY A 71 0.05 4.54 -9.20
N GLU A 72 -0.38 3.56 -8.41
CA GLU A 72 -1.70 3.57 -7.76
C GLU A 72 -1.73 4.57 -6.58
N HIS A 73 -0.68 4.60 -5.76
CA HIS A 73 -0.51 5.56 -4.66
C HIS A 73 -0.46 7.00 -5.14
N ALA A 74 0.26 7.27 -6.25
CA ALA A 74 0.32 8.61 -6.84
C ALA A 74 -1.08 9.17 -7.15
N ARG A 75 -1.97 8.34 -7.73
CA ARG A 75 -3.36 8.74 -8.03
C ARG A 75 -4.18 9.03 -6.77
N ILE A 76 -3.95 8.29 -5.70
CA ILE A 76 -4.59 8.53 -4.39
C ILE A 76 -4.16 9.90 -3.86
N VAL A 77 -2.84 10.15 -3.82
CA VAL A 77 -2.27 11.40 -3.31
C VAL A 77 -2.73 12.59 -4.14
N GLU A 78 -2.69 12.49 -5.47
CA GLU A 78 -3.20 13.54 -6.38
C GLU A 78 -4.68 13.86 -6.10
N ALA A 79 -5.52 12.85 -5.89
CA ALA A 79 -6.93 13.07 -5.52
C ALA A 79 -7.12 13.78 -4.18
N ILE A 80 -6.30 13.44 -3.18
CA ILE A 80 -6.33 14.09 -1.87
C ILE A 80 -5.88 15.55 -1.99
N VAL A 81 -4.78 15.81 -2.72
CA VAL A 81 -4.23 17.17 -2.92
C VAL A 81 -5.22 18.07 -3.67
N ASP A 82 -5.94 17.53 -4.65
CA ASP A 82 -6.98 18.26 -5.39
C ASP A 82 -8.28 18.47 -4.57
N GLY A 83 -8.38 17.87 -3.37
CA GLY A 83 -9.58 17.93 -2.53
C GLY A 83 -10.75 17.09 -3.06
N ASP A 84 -10.51 16.17 -3.99
CA ASP A 84 -11.55 15.30 -4.57
C ASP A 84 -11.66 13.99 -3.77
N GLY A 85 -12.51 14.04 -2.73
CA GLY A 85 -12.76 12.88 -1.87
C GLY A 85 -13.40 11.68 -2.56
N VAL A 86 -14.16 11.88 -3.65
CA VAL A 86 -14.77 10.78 -4.41
C VAL A 86 -13.69 10.06 -5.21
N ARG A 87 -12.84 10.81 -5.90
CA ARG A 87 -11.71 10.25 -6.65
C ARG A 87 -10.72 9.55 -5.73
N ALA A 88 -10.42 10.12 -4.56
CA ALA A 88 -9.53 9.51 -3.58
C ALA A 88 -10.07 8.16 -3.09
N ARG A 89 -11.37 8.08 -2.77
CA ARG A 89 -12.03 6.85 -2.35
C ARG A 89 -11.99 5.77 -3.45
N HIS A 90 -12.28 6.14 -4.69
CA HIS A 90 -12.22 5.21 -5.81
C HIS A 90 -10.80 4.73 -6.09
N ALA A 91 -9.80 5.62 -6.03
CA ALA A 91 -8.40 5.26 -6.22
C ALA A 91 -7.91 4.27 -5.14
N MET A 92 -8.25 4.51 -3.87
CA MET A 92 -7.93 3.60 -2.77
C MET A 92 -8.63 2.24 -2.94
N ALA A 93 -9.92 2.23 -3.28
CA ALA A 93 -10.66 0.98 -3.50
C ALA A 93 -10.06 0.17 -4.66
N TYR A 94 -9.71 0.84 -5.76
CA TYR A 94 -9.03 0.20 -6.89
C TYR A 94 -7.70 -0.40 -6.48
N HIS A 95 -6.86 0.35 -5.75
CA HIS A 95 -5.56 -0.12 -5.26
C HIS A 95 -5.70 -1.41 -4.43
N LEU A 96 -6.65 -1.44 -3.48
CA LEU A 96 -6.89 -2.62 -2.63
C LEU A 96 -7.38 -3.85 -3.42
N VAL A 97 -8.25 -3.64 -4.42
CA VAL A 97 -8.69 -4.73 -5.30
C VAL A 97 -7.55 -5.23 -6.19
N ALA A 98 -6.75 -4.32 -6.72
CA ALA A 98 -5.64 -4.64 -7.62
C ALA A 98 -4.54 -5.43 -6.91
N ILE A 99 -4.16 -5.06 -5.68
CA ILE A 99 -3.19 -5.83 -4.90
C ILE A 99 -3.73 -7.22 -4.54
N MET A 100 -5.01 -7.34 -4.18
CA MET A 100 -5.63 -8.63 -3.94
C MET A 100 -5.64 -9.52 -5.19
N ALA A 101 -5.88 -8.96 -6.37
CA ALA A 101 -5.81 -9.72 -7.63
C ALA A 101 -4.38 -10.20 -7.90
N ARG A 102 -3.37 -9.32 -7.76
CA ARG A 102 -1.96 -9.68 -7.95
C ARG A 102 -1.50 -10.79 -7.01
N LEU A 103 -1.90 -10.75 -5.74
CA LEU A 103 -1.59 -11.80 -4.76
C LEU A 103 -2.28 -13.14 -5.07
N ARG A 104 -3.46 -13.12 -5.71
CA ARG A 104 -4.24 -14.33 -6.06
C ARG A 104 -3.82 -14.97 -7.38
N GLU A 105 -3.43 -14.18 -8.37
CA GLU A 105 -3.18 -14.62 -9.76
C GLU A 105 -1.74 -15.11 -10.00
N ASN A 106 -0.90 -15.14 -8.97
CA ASN A 106 0.46 -15.61 -9.11
C ASN A 106 0.52 -17.15 -9.22
N PRO A 107 1.23 -17.68 -10.25
CA PRO A 107 1.17 -19.08 -10.67
C PRO A 107 1.64 -20.12 -9.63
N ALA A 108 2.24 -19.73 -8.51
CA ALA A 108 2.65 -20.66 -7.45
C ALA A 108 1.47 -21.36 -6.72
N TRP A 109 0.22 -20.94 -6.94
CA TRP A 109 -0.99 -21.64 -6.44
C TRP A 109 -1.63 -22.58 -7.46
N THR A 110 -1.21 -22.53 -8.73
CA THR A 110 -1.82 -23.27 -9.84
C THR A 110 -0.89 -24.34 -10.44
N ALA A 111 0.26 -24.61 -9.82
CA ALA A 111 1.24 -25.61 -10.24
C ALA A 111 1.30 -26.78 -9.26
#